data_AF-A0A9N9PZ61-F1
#
_entry.id   AF-A0A9N9PZ61-F1
#
_cell.length_a   1.000
_cell.length_b   1.000
_cell.length_c   1.000
_cell.angle_alpha   90.00
_cell.angle_beta   90.00
_cell.angle_gamma   90.00
#
_symmetry.space_group_name_H-M   'P 1'
#
loop_
_entity.id
_entity.type
_entity.pdbx_description
1 polymer ?
#
loop_
_entity_poly.entity_id
_entity_poly.type
_entity_poly.pdbx_seq_one_letter_code
_entity_poly.pdbx_strand_id
1 'polypeptide(L)'
;MRYNFSTAAVLFLSGLASAQTFTDCDPTKKTCPANPGLGGTHTTDFTKGESKDWTLADGTTMTYGPEGAIFEIKTKTNAPTMAFTKFIMFGKVSVTMKAAPSAGVVSSFILESDDLDEIDWEWIGSQDNEAQSNFFGKGNTTTYDRGKTHPVSGVVSGFHTYEIDWKADKTTWAIDGTIVRTLMFADPVANGGKNYPQSPMEVKMGSWVGCADKDAAEDPKTKGTCEWAHGPADFSKAPFNMIVKSVTIQDYGCGGEYSYSDMSGSWQSIKSTGKCDGKANLEVAPSATSAKIPQLTAGANVSSGKPESPSGAPTPTGPGGIFATATGANGSTPTGANGTGLLSSPRPTGTAGSSAPTATSASAGNSSKPAKYGAIDVAVMALGLGLGYLVM
;
A
#
# COMPACT_ATOMS: atom_id res chain seq x y z
N MET A 1 -28.20 -31.68 11.08
CA MET A 1 -27.92 -30.24 11.22
C MET A 1 -26.71 -29.93 10.37
N ARG A 2 -26.87 -29.26 9.22
CA ARG A 2 -25.75 -28.82 8.38
C ARG A 2 -25.47 -27.38 8.76
N TYR A 3 -24.32 -27.10 9.36
CA TYR A 3 -23.88 -25.74 9.64
C TYR A 3 -23.22 -25.19 8.38
N ASN A 4 -23.91 -24.27 7.71
CA ASN A 4 -23.32 -23.43 6.68
C ASN A 4 -22.53 -22.31 7.38
N PHE A 5 -21.22 -22.29 7.21
CA PHE A 5 -20.41 -21.12 7.51
C PHE A 5 -20.65 -20.10 6.41
N SER A 6 -21.49 -19.10 6.68
CA SER A 6 -21.57 -17.90 5.84
C SER A 6 -20.35 -17.02 6.14
N THR A 7 -19.38 -17.03 5.25
CA THR A 7 -18.33 -16.00 5.17
C THR A 7 -19.01 -14.68 4.78
N ALA A 8 -19.19 -13.80 5.76
CA ALA A 8 -19.62 -12.42 5.50
C ALA A 8 -18.44 -11.65 4.90
N ALA A 9 -18.54 -11.32 3.61
CA ALA A 9 -17.65 -10.35 2.98
C ALA A 9 -18.03 -8.96 3.51
N VAL A 10 -17.24 -8.43 4.44
CA VAL A 10 -17.38 -7.06 4.92
C VAL A 10 -16.73 -6.15 3.86
N LEU A 11 -17.57 -5.48 3.07
CA LEU A 11 -17.17 -4.39 2.17
C LEU A 11 -16.89 -3.15 3.03
N PHE A 12 -15.61 -2.91 3.33
CA PHE A 12 -15.17 -1.67 3.94
C PHE A 12 -15.15 -0.55 2.88
N LEU A 13 -15.94 0.51 3.10
CA LEU A 13 -15.79 1.77 2.36
C LEU A 13 -14.62 2.55 2.97
N SER A 14 -13.40 2.22 2.58
CA SER A 14 -12.18 2.95 2.95
C SER A 14 -11.99 4.16 2.03
N GLY A 15 -12.80 5.21 2.22
CA GLY A 15 -12.57 6.50 1.59
C GLY A 15 -11.47 7.29 2.30
N LEU A 16 -10.47 7.72 1.52
CA LEU A 16 -9.47 8.78 1.79
C LEU A 16 -8.21 8.37 2.59
N ALA A 17 -7.33 7.64 1.91
CA ALA A 17 -5.87 7.68 2.12
C ALA A 17 -5.19 8.67 1.15
N SER A 18 -5.85 9.79 0.82
CA SER A 18 -5.37 10.76 -0.19
C SER A 18 -4.19 11.63 0.30
N ALA A 19 -3.66 11.37 1.49
CA ALA A 19 -2.57 12.15 2.07
C ALA A 19 -1.18 11.67 1.62
N GLN A 20 -1.06 10.46 1.09
CA GLN A 20 0.23 9.90 0.64
C GLN A 20 0.42 9.98 -0.87
N THR A 21 -0.68 10.01 -1.62
CA THR A 21 -0.69 9.86 -3.07
C THR A 21 -1.12 11.17 -3.76
N PHE A 22 -0.16 11.86 -4.35
CA PHE A 22 -0.40 13.10 -5.10
C PHE A 22 0.62 13.26 -6.23
N THR A 23 0.27 14.09 -7.20
CA THR A 23 1.12 14.44 -8.34
C THR A 23 1.08 15.93 -8.58
N ASP A 24 2.25 16.55 -8.77
CA ASP A 24 2.37 17.94 -9.20
C ASP A 24 2.03 18.10 -10.70
N CYS A 25 2.21 17.01 -11.46
CA CYS A 25 1.99 16.99 -12.88
C CYS A 25 1.34 15.70 -13.36
N ASP A 26 0.03 15.74 -13.58
CA ASP A 26 -0.72 14.62 -14.14
C ASP A 26 -0.58 14.57 -15.69
N PRO A 27 0.10 13.56 -16.27
CA PRO A 27 0.36 13.46 -17.70
C PRO A 27 -0.88 13.05 -18.50
N THR A 28 -1.98 12.64 -17.85
CA THR A 28 -3.28 12.43 -18.52
C THR A 28 -4.04 13.73 -18.75
N LYS A 29 -3.59 14.83 -18.13
CA LYS A 29 -4.24 16.16 -18.20
C LYS A 29 -3.38 17.20 -18.91
N LYS A 30 -2.05 17.10 -18.83
CA LYS A 30 -1.10 18.07 -19.40
C LYS A 30 0.22 17.41 -19.77
N THR A 31 1.07 18.09 -20.53
CA THR A 31 2.44 17.62 -20.77
C THR A 31 3.29 17.83 -19.51
N CYS A 32 4.00 16.79 -19.10
CA CYS A 32 4.85 16.79 -17.91
C CYS A 32 6.33 16.59 -18.26
N PRO A 33 7.26 17.04 -17.39
CA PRO A 33 8.66 16.67 -17.49
C PRO A 33 8.84 15.16 -17.52
N ALA A 34 9.94 14.68 -18.11
CA ALA A 34 10.29 13.28 -18.05
C ALA A 34 10.71 12.89 -16.62
N ASN A 35 10.42 11.65 -16.22
CA ASN A 35 10.81 11.10 -14.94
C ASN A 35 12.19 10.41 -15.04
N PRO A 36 13.11 10.66 -14.08
CA PRO A 36 14.42 10.01 -14.09
C PRO A 36 14.27 8.52 -13.78
N GLY A 37 14.63 7.66 -14.71
CA GLY A 37 14.52 6.21 -14.64
C GLY A 37 15.73 5.55 -13.97
N LEU A 38 15.48 4.48 -13.21
CA LEU A 38 16.52 3.72 -12.51
C LEU A 38 17.49 3.03 -13.47
N GLY A 39 16.97 2.15 -14.34
CA GLY A 39 17.75 1.24 -15.17
C GLY A 39 18.52 0.19 -14.36
N GLY A 40 18.06 -1.06 -14.39
CA GLY A 40 18.71 -2.17 -13.70
C GLY A 40 18.28 -2.34 -12.24
N THR A 41 19.20 -2.74 -11.37
CA THR A 41 18.89 -3.06 -9.96
C THR A 41 19.67 -2.19 -9.01
N HIS A 42 18.99 -1.70 -7.97
CA HIS A 42 19.57 -0.95 -6.87
C HIS A 42 19.13 -1.54 -5.53
N THR A 43 20.05 -1.58 -4.57
CA THR A 43 19.77 -2.03 -3.20
C THR A 43 20.24 -0.96 -2.22
N THR A 44 19.35 -0.56 -1.33
CA THR A 44 19.66 0.29 -0.17
C THR A 44 19.65 -0.56 1.11
N ASP A 45 20.74 -0.54 1.85
CA ASP A 45 20.85 -1.15 3.20
C ASP A 45 20.84 -0.03 4.25
N PHE A 46 19.69 0.20 4.87
CA PHE A 46 19.52 1.28 5.84
C PHE A 46 20.17 0.98 7.20
N THR A 47 20.68 -0.23 7.42
CA THR A 47 21.54 -0.50 8.58
C THR A 47 22.89 0.23 8.47
N LYS A 48 23.21 0.75 7.28
CA LYS A 48 24.39 1.60 7.02
C LYS A 48 24.12 3.10 7.20
N GLY A 49 22.89 3.48 7.55
CA GLY A 49 22.47 4.86 7.71
C GLY A 49 21.78 5.43 6.48
N GLU A 50 21.82 6.76 6.38
CA GLU A 50 21.17 7.54 5.33
C GLU A 50 21.72 7.22 3.93
N SER A 51 20.84 7.25 2.93
CA SER A 51 21.20 7.15 1.52
C SER A 51 20.70 8.37 0.75
N LYS A 52 21.57 8.96 -0.07
CA LYS A 52 21.26 10.09 -0.96
C LYS A 52 20.31 9.74 -2.11
N ASP A 53 20.04 8.45 -2.32
CA ASP A 53 19.17 7.99 -3.41
C ASP A 53 17.68 8.14 -3.04
N TRP A 54 17.39 8.64 -1.83
CA TRP A 54 16.05 8.89 -1.32
C TRP A 54 15.88 10.36 -0.92
N THR A 55 14.70 10.90 -1.20
CA THR A 55 14.29 12.25 -0.80
C THR A 55 13.26 12.16 0.31
N LEU A 56 13.35 13.03 1.31
CA LEU A 56 12.36 13.13 2.38
C LEU A 56 11.24 14.07 1.97
N ALA A 57 10.00 13.73 2.32
CA ALA A 57 8.88 14.64 2.16
C ALA A 57 9.02 15.86 3.10
N ASP A 58 8.41 16.97 2.72
CA ASP A 58 8.44 18.20 3.53
C ASP A 58 7.95 17.92 4.96
N GLY A 59 8.66 18.48 5.94
CA GLY A 59 8.36 18.28 7.37
C GLY A 59 8.76 16.90 7.92
N THR A 60 9.31 16.00 7.10
CA THR A 60 9.85 14.71 7.57
C THR A 60 11.26 14.89 8.14
N THR A 61 11.52 14.25 9.27
CA THR A 61 12.86 14.03 9.80
C THR A 61 13.02 12.54 10.03
N MET A 62 14.14 11.97 9.55
CA MET A 62 14.43 10.54 9.69
C MET A 62 15.55 10.31 10.70
N THR A 63 15.46 9.16 11.38
CA THR A 63 16.58 8.62 12.17
C THR A 63 16.94 7.23 11.65
N TYR A 64 18.18 6.82 11.90
CA TYR A 64 18.72 5.54 11.45
C TYR A 64 19.37 4.83 12.62
N GLY A 65 19.08 3.54 12.78
CA GLY A 65 19.62 2.70 13.83
C GLY A 65 20.25 1.42 13.27
N PRO A 66 20.77 0.54 14.15
CA PRO A 66 21.40 -0.71 13.72
C PRO A 66 20.42 -1.66 12.99
N GLU A 67 19.11 -1.49 13.19
CA GLU A 67 18.07 -2.28 12.51
C GLU A 67 17.61 -1.68 11.17
N GLY A 68 17.91 -0.40 10.88
CA GLY A 68 17.47 0.28 9.65
C GLY A 68 17.01 1.72 9.83
N ALA A 69 16.28 2.23 8.83
CA ALA A 69 15.62 3.52 8.86
C ALA A 69 14.37 3.47 9.75
N ILE A 70 14.16 4.50 10.57
CA ILE A 70 13.09 4.56 11.57
C ILE A 70 12.09 5.65 11.18
N PHE A 71 10.88 5.23 10.85
CA PHE A 71 9.73 6.08 10.58
C PHE A 71 8.94 6.21 11.89
N GLU A 72 9.22 7.27 12.64
CA GLU A 72 8.69 7.49 13.99
C GLU A 72 7.37 8.29 13.96
N ILE A 73 6.35 7.74 14.63
CA ILE A 73 5.12 8.44 14.99
C ILE A 73 5.16 8.75 16.48
N LYS A 74 5.34 10.03 16.81
CA LYS A 74 5.36 10.54 18.18
C LYS A 74 4.15 11.43 18.50
N THR A 75 3.63 12.13 17.51
CA THR A 75 2.48 13.04 17.63
C THR A 75 1.45 12.75 16.55
N LYS A 76 0.24 13.29 16.75
CA LYS A 76 -0.92 13.17 15.85
C LYS A 76 -0.67 13.60 14.41
N THR A 77 0.38 14.38 14.18
CA THR A 77 0.66 15.06 12.91
C THR A 77 1.90 14.47 12.22
N ASN A 78 2.53 13.45 12.81
CA ASN A 78 3.68 12.81 12.17
C ASN A 78 3.21 11.96 10.98
N ALA A 79 3.95 12.10 9.89
CA ALA A 79 3.81 11.29 8.69
C ALA A 79 5.18 11.16 7.98
N PRO A 80 6.23 10.65 8.65
CA PRO A 80 7.55 10.52 8.05
C PRO A 80 7.45 9.70 6.76
N THR A 81 7.88 10.31 5.66
CA THR A 81 7.78 9.73 4.32
C THR A 81 9.07 9.99 3.55
N MET A 82 9.54 8.98 2.82
CA MET A 82 10.64 9.12 1.87
C MET A 82 10.29 8.48 0.53
N ALA A 83 10.83 9.05 -0.54
CA ALA A 83 10.64 8.58 -1.91
C ALA A 83 12.00 8.28 -2.56
N PHE A 84 12.08 7.19 -3.31
CA PHE A 84 13.26 6.87 -4.11
C PHE A 84 13.35 7.88 -5.26
N THR A 85 14.54 8.42 -5.49
CA THR A 85 14.77 9.54 -6.43
C THR A 85 14.56 9.19 -7.91
N LYS A 86 14.25 7.93 -8.22
CA LYS A 86 14.08 7.45 -9.59
C LYS A 86 12.82 6.59 -9.73
N PHE A 87 12.30 6.59 -10.94
CA PHE A 87 11.15 5.80 -11.35
C PHE A 87 11.60 4.46 -11.95
N ILE A 88 10.72 3.47 -11.86
CA ILE A 88 10.85 2.18 -12.56
C ILE A 88 9.66 1.99 -13.51
N MET A 89 9.89 1.30 -14.63
CA MET A 89 8.82 0.95 -15.57
C MET A 89 8.67 -0.55 -15.63
N PHE A 90 7.64 -1.06 -14.96
CA PHE A 90 7.60 -2.45 -14.48
C PHE A 90 8.82 -2.76 -13.61
N GLY A 91 8.77 -3.85 -12.86
CA GLY A 91 9.88 -4.17 -12.00
C GLY A 91 9.54 -5.08 -10.85
N LYS A 92 10.53 -5.24 -9.97
CA LYS A 92 10.37 -5.91 -8.71
C LYS A 92 10.91 -5.04 -7.58
N VAL A 93 10.10 -4.84 -6.55
CA VAL A 93 10.51 -4.13 -5.34
C VAL A 93 10.36 -5.07 -4.16
N SER A 94 11.41 -5.21 -3.37
CA SER A 94 11.46 -6.05 -2.18
C SER A 94 11.87 -5.19 -0.99
N VAL A 95 11.01 -5.06 0.01
CA VAL A 95 11.22 -4.27 1.23
C VAL A 95 11.27 -5.21 2.43
N THR A 96 12.36 -5.16 3.20
CA THR A 96 12.46 -5.90 4.47
C THR A 96 12.19 -4.94 5.62
N MET A 97 11.06 -5.13 6.31
CA MET A 97 10.59 -4.20 7.34
C MET A 97 9.78 -4.88 8.45
N LYS A 98 9.59 -4.14 9.55
CA LYS A 98 8.55 -4.37 10.56
C LYS A 98 7.71 -3.11 10.71
N ALA A 99 6.40 -3.27 10.82
CA ALA A 99 5.43 -2.18 10.88
C ALA A 99 5.40 -1.49 12.26
N ALA A 100 4.94 -0.24 12.28
CA ALA A 100 4.69 0.49 13.51
C ALA A 100 3.48 -0.11 14.28
N PRO A 101 3.56 -0.27 15.61
CA PRO A 101 2.43 -0.73 16.41
C PRO A 101 1.42 0.40 16.67
N SER A 102 0.25 0.02 17.20
CA SER A 102 -0.92 0.85 17.60
C SER A 102 -2.06 0.86 16.58
N ALA A 103 -3.30 0.86 17.09
CA ALA A 103 -4.45 1.31 16.32
C ALA A 103 -4.22 2.75 15.84
N GLY A 104 -4.85 3.12 14.73
CA GLY A 104 -4.75 4.46 14.15
C GLY A 104 -3.39 4.81 13.55
N VAL A 105 -2.40 3.91 13.62
CA VAL A 105 -1.07 4.07 13.01
C VAL A 105 -0.96 3.09 11.85
N VAL A 106 -0.51 3.62 10.72
CA VAL A 106 -0.37 2.89 9.47
C VAL A 106 1.09 2.90 9.07
N SER A 107 1.57 1.75 8.59
CA SER A 107 2.84 1.64 7.87
C SER A 107 2.55 1.35 6.40
N SER A 108 3.37 1.90 5.50
CA SER A 108 3.06 1.93 4.07
C SER A 108 4.33 1.79 3.23
N PHE A 109 4.26 0.99 2.19
CA PHE A 109 5.20 1.02 1.07
C PHE A 109 4.42 0.97 -0.24
N ILE A 110 4.65 1.95 -1.11
CA ILE A 110 3.83 2.27 -2.27
C ILE A 110 4.72 2.43 -3.51
N LEU A 111 4.28 1.93 -4.65
CA LEU A 111 4.69 2.38 -5.98
C LEU A 111 3.61 3.34 -6.48
N GLU A 112 4.01 4.54 -6.89
CA GLU A 112 3.07 5.55 -7.40
C GLU A 112 3.62 6.27 -8.62
N SER A 113 2.78 6.50 -9.62
CA SER A 113 3.11 7.25 -10.84
C SER A 113 2.60 8.69 -10.79
N ASP A 114 3.10 9.51 -11.72
CA ASP A 114 2.59 10.86 -11.95
C ASP A 114 1.12 10.88 -12.43
N ASP A 115 0.60 9.81 -13.01
CA ASP A 115 -0.83 9.67 -13.36
C ASP A 115 -1.68 9.00 -12.28
N LEU A 116 -1.12 8.73 -11.10
CA LEU A 116 -1.80 8.09 -9.97
C LEU A 116 -2.22 6.63 -10.23
N ASP A 117 -1.48 5.92 -11.08
CA ASP A 117 -1.37 4.47 -10.96
C ASP A 117 -0.61 4.14 -9.66
N GLU A 118 -1.09 3.15 -8.90
CA GLU A 118 -0.62 2.85 -7.56
C GLU A 118 -0.60 1.34 -7.30
N ILE A 119 0.43 0.85 -6.60
CA ILE A 119 0.50 -0.51 -6.05
C ILE A 119 1.09 -0.42 -4.64
N ASP A 120 0.37 -0.92 -3.64
CA ASP A 120 0.76 -0.73 -2.24
C ASP A 120 0.75 -2.01 -1.40
N TRP A 121 1.50 -1.89 -0.30
CA TRP A 121 1.40 -2.67 0.91
C TRP A 121 1.11 -1.75 2.09
N GLU A 122 0.10 -2.08 2.88
CA GLU A 122 -0.32 -1.35 4.06
C GLU A 122 -0.41 -2.28 5.29
N TRP A 123 -0.03 -1.76 6.46
CA TRP A 123 -0.18 -2.45 7.75
C TRP A 123 -0.85 -1.53 8.76
N ILE A 124 -1.88 -2.05 9.42
CA ILE A 124 -2.51 -1.39 10.57
C ILE A 124 -1.81 -1.88 11.83
N GLY A 125 -1.23 -0.97 12.62
CA GLY A 125 -0.39 -1.34 13.76
C GLY A 125 -1.08 -2.11 14.89
N SER A 126 -2.41 -2.21 14.88
CA SER A 126 -3.18 -3.06 15.79
C SER A 126 -3.40 -4.49 15.29
N GLN A 127 -3.02 -4.79 14.05
CA GLN A 127 -3.24 -6.07 13.38
C GLN A 127 -1.91 -6.77 13.14
N ASP A 128 -1.41 -7.50 14.14
CA ASP A 128 -0.12 -8.19 14.07
C ASP A 128 -0.14 -9.46 13.19
N ASN A 129 -1.31 -9.86 12.70
CA ASN A 129 -1.55 -11.13 12.01
C ASN A 129 -1.93 -11.00 10.53
N GLU A 130 -1.78 -9.80 9.95
CA GLU A 130 -2.10 -9.55 8.55
C GLU A 130 -1.29 -8.41 7.91
N ALA A 131 -1.25 -8.43 6.58
CA ALA A 131 -0.79 -7.34 5.73
C ALA A 131 -1.83 -7.08 4.63
N GLN A 132 -2.02 -5.83 4.24
CA GLN A 132 -3.00 -5.45 3.21
C GLN A 132 -2.29 -5.05 1.93
N SER A 133 -2.86 -5.46 0.80
CA SER A 133 -2.42 -5.05 -0.54
C SER A 133 -3.55 -4.30 -1.23
N ASN A 134 -3.21 -3.28 -1.99
CA ASN A 134 -4.17 -2.55 -2.81
C ASN A 134 -3.49 -2.07 -4.11
N PHE A 135 -4.28 -1.52 -5.02
CA PHE A 135 -3.79 -0.93 -6.26
C PHE A 135 -4.82 0.08 -6.77
N PHE A 136 -4.38 1.19 -7.36
CA PHE A 136 -5.25 2.17 -8.02
C PHE A 136 -4.78 2.34 -9.46
N GLY A 137 -5.71 2.65 -10.35
CA GLY A 137 -5.36 3.01 -11.72
C GLY A 137 -5.85 4.41 -12.01
N LYS A 138 -4.96 5.30 -12.44
CA LYS A 138 -5.26 6.68 -12.83
C LYS A 138 -6.02 7.48 -11.77
N GLY A 139 -5.73 7.22 -10.49
CA GLY A 139 -6.41 7.83 -9.35
C GLY A 139 -7.90 7.49 -9.26
N ASN A 140 -8.35 6.42 -9.91
CA ASN A 140 -9.77 6.05 -9.93
C ASN A 140 -10.21 5.44 -8.60
N THR A 141 -10.95 6.23 -7.83
CA THR A 141 -11.50 5.85 -6.52
C THR A 141 -13.00 5.51 -6.55
N THR A 142 -13.58 5.29 -7.73
CA THR A 142 -15.02 5.01 -7.89
C THR A 142 -15.47 3.76 -7.13
N THR A 143 -14.57 2.78 -6.94
CA THR A 143 -14.82 1.56 -6.17
C THR A 143 -13.71 1.31 -5.16
N TYR A 144 -14.04 0.53 -4.12
CA TYR A 144 -13.16 0.14 -3.01
C TYR A 144 -13.00 -1.39 -2.90
N ASP A 145 -13.19 -2.11 -3.99
CA ASP A 145 -13.12 -3.58 -4.09
C ASP A 145 -11.70 -4.13 -4.35
N ARG A 146 -10.71 -3.23 -4.41
CA ARG A 146 -9.33 -3.50 -4.81
C ARG A 146 -8.44 -3.99 -3.66
N GLY A 147 -8.79 -3.68 -2.42
CA GLY A 147 -8.06 -4.11 -1.22
C GLY A 147 -8.18 -5.62 -0.97
N LYS A 148 -7.08 -6.25 -0.53
CA LYS A 148 -7.04 -7.64 -0.05
C LYS A 148 -6.14 -7.76 1.16
N THR A 149 -6.59 -8.52 2.15
CA THR A 149 -5.86 -8.85 3.38
C THR A 149 -5.22 -10.23 3.26
N HIS A 150 -3.98 -10.34 3.71
CA HIS A 150 -3.15 -11.55 3.64
C HIS A 150 -2.67 -11.96 5.03
N PRO A 151 -2.83 -13.23 5.44
CA PRO A 151 -2.35 -13.69 6.74
C PRO A 151 -0.82 -13.67 6.83
N VAL A 152 -0.28 -13.06 7.88
CA VAL A 152 1.15 -13.09 8.25
C VAL A 152 1.27 -12.71 9.72
N SER A 153 1.91 -13.54 10.54
CA SER A 153 2.05 -13.26 11.97
C SER A 153 3.33 -12.52 12.30
N GLY A 154 3.25 -11.54 13.20
CA GLY A 154 4.40 -10.83 13.72
C GLY A 154 4.83 -9.63 12.90
N VAL A 155 3.91 -8.99 12.17
CA VAL A 155 4.23 -7.83 11.31
C VAL A 155 4.74 -6.62 12.08
N VAL A 156 4.37 -6.44 13.36
CA VAL A 156 4.90 -5.37 14.23
C VAL A 156 6.05 -5.83 15.13
N SER A 157 6.17 -7.15 15.35
CA SER A 157 7.18 -7.72 16.27
C SER A 157 8.43 -8.26 15.56
N GLY A 158 8.36 -8.53 14.26
CA GLY A 158 9.42 -9.15 13.47
C GLY A 158 9.54 -8.59 12.06
N PHE A 159 10.72 -8.82 11.45
CA PHE A 159 10.97 -8.44 10.07
C PHE A 159 10.39 -9.48 9.11
N HIS A 160 9.68 -8.99 8.10
CA HIS A 160 9.28 -9.75 6.93
C HIS A 160 9.81 -9.08 5.66
N THR A 161 9.98 -9.85 4.61
CA THR A 161 10.26 -9.31 3.26
C THR A 161 8.97 -9.30 2.45
N TYR A 162 8.53 -8.09 2.10
CA TYR A 162 7.36 -7.85 1.27
C TYR A 162 7.80 -7.49 -0.13
N GLU A 163 7.19 -8.14 -1.13
CA GLU A 163 7.58 -7.98 -2.52
C GLU A 163 6.38 -7.60 -3.37
N ILE A 164 6.63 -6.72 -4.35
CA ILE A 164 5.76 -6.43 -5.48
C ILE A 164 6.57 -6.77 -6.73
N ASP A 165 6.09 -7.71 -7.55
CA ASP A 165 6.64 -8.01 -8.87
C ASP A 165 5.58 -7.63 -9.91
N TRP A 166 5.80 -6.48 -10.54
CA TRP A 166 4.89 -5.75 -11.40
C TRP A 166 5.35 -5.87 -12.86
N LYS A 167 4.51 -6.46 -13.70
CA LYS A 167 4.76 -6.66 -15.15
C LYS A 167 3.60 -6.10 -15.97
N ALA A 168 3.73 -6.07 -17.29
CA ALA A 168 2.67 -5.62 -18.17
C ALA A 168 1.41 -6.50 -18.14
N ASP A 169 1.57 -7.81 -17.90
CA ASP A 169 0.50 -8.80 -17.91
C ASP A 169 -0.10 -9.08 -16.53
N LYS A 170 0.70 -8.95 -15.47
CA LYS A 170 0.27 -9.19 -14.08
C LYS A 170 1.16 -8.53 -13.02
N THR A 171 0.56 -8.28 -11.86
CA THR A 171 1.24 -7.90 -10.63
C THR A 171 1.09 -9.01 -9.61
N THR A 172 2.17 -9.38 -8.93
CA THR A 172 2.12 -10.32 -7.80
C THR A 172 2.66 -9.68 -6.54
N TRP A 173 2.00 -9.97 -5.42
CA TRP A 173 2.44 -9.61 -4.08
C TRP A 173 2.95 -10.88 -3.39
N ALA A 174 4.08 -10.78 -2.71
CA ALA A 174 4.64 -11.89 -1.94
C ALA A 174 5.10 -11.45 -0.55
N ILE A 175 5.03 -12.39 0.39
CA ILE A 175 5.52 -12.27 1.76
C ILE A 175 6.52 -13.41 1.98
N ASP A 176 7.74 -13.07 2.38
CA ASP A 176 8.83 -14.02 2.61
C ASP A 176 9.04 -15.02 1.45
N GLY A 177 8.96 -14.51 0.23
CA GLY A 177 9.11 -15.28 -1.01
C GLY A 177 7.88 -16.09 -1.43
N THR A 178 6.80 -16.06 -0.65
CA THR A 178 5.53 -16.75 -0.98
C THR A 178 4.53 -15.78 -1.60
N ILE A 179 4.10 -16.05 -2.83
CA ILE A 179 3.06 -15.25 -3.50
C ILE A 179 1.73 -15.41 -2.76
N VAL A 180 1.14 -14.30 -2.33
CA VAL A 180 -0.16 -14.25 -1.64
C VAL A 180 -1.25 -13.62 -2.49
N ARG A 181 -0.89 -12.87 -3.54
CA ARG A 181 -1.84 -12.26 -4.49
C ARG A 181 -1.27 -12.24 -5.90
N THR A 182 -2.15 -12.44 -6.87
CA THR A 182 -1.91 -12.13 -8.29
C THR A 182 -3.07 -11.29 -8.81
N LEU A 183 -2.76 -10.19 -9.48
CA LEU A 183 -3.68 -9.35 -10.25
C LEU A 183 -3.30 -9.47 -11.71
N MET A 184 -4.21 -9.94 -12.56
CA MET A 184 -4.00 -9.96 -14.00
C MET A 184 -4.43 -8.63 -14.61
N PHE A 185 -3.75 -8.18 -15.67
CA PHE A 185 -4.11 -6.97 -16.41
C PHE A 185 -5.61 -6.91 -16.76
N ALA A 186 -6.16 -8.02 -17.26
CA ALA A 186 -7.53 -8.10 -17.73
C ALA A 186 -8.57 -8.38 -16.64
N ASP A 187 -8.19 -8.45 -15.36
CA ASP A 187 -9.14 -8.78 -14.30
C ASP A 187 -10.28 -7.75 -14.22
N PRO A 188 -11.52 -8.17 -13.91
CA PRO A 188 -12.65 -7.26 -13.78
C PRO A 188 -12.42 -6.13 -12.76
N VAL A 189 -11.71 -6.42 -11.66
CA VAL A 189 -11.35 -5.44 -10.64
C VAL A 189 -10.39 -4.37 -11.16
N ALA A 190 -9.63 -4.67 -12.22
CA ALA A 190 -8.79 -3.72 -12.95
C ALA A 190 -9.52 -3.08 -14.15
N ASN A 191 -10.85 -3.23 -14.24
CA ASN A 191 -11.68 -2.72 -15.34
C ASN A 191 -11.17 -3.15 -16.72
N GLY A 192 -10.80 -4.43 -16.85
CA GLY A 192 -10.27 -4.99 -18.10
C GLY A 192 -8.97 -4.33 -18.57
N GLY A 193 -8.14 -3.86 -17.63
CA GLY A 193 -6.85 -3.22 -17.91
C GLY A 193 -6.84 -1.70 -17.84
N LYS A 194 -8.02 -1.06 -17.79
CA LYS A 194 -8.13 0.41 -17.73
C LYS A 194 -7.62 0.99 -16.41
N ASN A 195 -7.80 0.25 -15.32
CA ASN A 195 -7.31 0.61 -13.99
C ASN A 195 -6.10 -0.24 -13.57
N TYR A 196 -5.47 -0.97 -14.50
CA TYR A 196 -4.26 -1.72 -14.18
C TYR A 196 -3.06 -0.75 -14.15
N PRO A 197 -2.25 -0.75 -13.08
CA PRO A 197 -1.05 0.10 -12.97
C PRO A 197 -0.05 -0.21 -14.08
N GLN A 198 0.31 0.78 -14.88
CA GLN A 198 1.03 0.56 -16.13
C GLN A 198 1.90 1.75 -16.57
N SER A 199 2.07 2.76 -15.73
CA SER A 199 2.94 3.91 -16.00
C SER A 199 4.13 3.92 -15.03
N PRO A 200 5.25 4.60 -15.34
CA PRO A 200 6.43 4.59 -14.49
C PRO A 200 6.09 5.03 -13.07
N MET A 201 6.56 4.29 -12.07
CA MET A 201 6.28 4.56 -10.67
C MET A 201 7.56 4.79 -9.88
N GLU A 202 7.53 5.75 -8.97
CA GLU A 202 8.52 5.89 -7.91
C GLU A 202 8.13 5.05 -6.69
N VAL A 203 9.13 4.68 -5.88
CA VAL A 203 8.91 3.94 -4.64
C VAL A 203 8.83 4.92 -3.47
N LYS A 204 7.72 4.90 -2.73
CA LYS A 204 7.51 5.67 -1.49
C LYS A 204 7.37 4.74 -0.30
N MET A 205 7.83 5.16 0.87
CA MET A 205 7.58 4.45 2.12
C MET A 205 7.47 5.42 3.29
N GLY A 206 6.66 5.04 4.26
CA GLY A 206 6.40 5.88 5.40
C GLY A 206 5.49 5.23 6.42
N SER A 207 5.34 5.91 7.54
CA SER A 207 4.28 5.63 8.51
C SER A 207 3.47 6.89 8.74
N TRP A 208 2.19 6.77 9.04
CA TRP A 208 1.29 7.91 9.21
C TRP A 208 0.15 7.61 10.19
N VAL A 209 -0.52 8.67 10.63
CA VAL A 209 -1.65 8.60 11.57
C VAL A 209 -2.96 8.52 10.78
N GLY A 210 -3.49 7.30 10.63
CA GLY A 210 -4.81 7.06 10.02
C GLY A 210 -5.98 7.51 10.89
N CYS A 211 -5.81 7.51 12.22
CA CYS A 211 -6.82 8.03 13.14
C CYS A 211 -6.19 8.71 14.36
N ALA A 212 -6.23 10.04 14.38
CA ALA A 212 -5.50 10.84 15.36
C ALA A 212 -6.10 10.84 16.77
N ASP A 213 -7.42 10.84 16.86
CA ASP A 213 -8.16 10.90 18.12
C ASP A 213 -9.64 10.57 17.90
N LYS A 214 -10.41 10.70 18.98
CA LYS A 214 -11.85 10.50 18.98
C LYS A 214 -12.57 11.49 18.05
N ASP A 215 -12.12 12.73 17.96
CA ASP A 215 -12.76 13.74 17.12
C ASP A 215 -12.60 13.35 15.64
N ALA A 216 -11.41 12.89 15.25
CA ALA A 216 -11.17 12.33 13.92
C ALA A 216 -12.02 11.08 13.63
N ALA A 217 -12.30 10.24 14.63
CA ALA A 217 -13.16 9.07 14.47
C ALA A 217 -14.64 9.44 14.28
N GLU A 218 -15.06 10.60 14.77
CA GLU A 218 -16.44 11.09 14.67
C GLU A 218 -16.67 12.00 13.47
N ASP A 219 -15.61 12.62 12.91
CA ASP A 219 -15.70 13.44 11.70
C ASP A 219 -16.07 12.58 10.47
N PRO A 220 -17.19 12.85 9.79
CA PRO A 220 -17.60 12.13 8.58
C PRO A 220 -16.53 12.04 7.47
N LYS A 221 -15.58 12.99 7.42
CA LYS A 221 -14.51 13.04 6.41
C LYS A 221 -13.40 12.02 6.68
N THR A 222 -13.14 11.71 7.94
CA THR A 222 -12.03 10.82 8.35
C THR A 222 -12.54 9.52 8.96
N LYS A 223 -13.84 9.42 9.25
CA LYS A 223 -14.48 8.24 9.85
C LYS A 223 -14.15 6.94 9.11
N GLY A 224 -14.21 6.92 7.78
CA GLY A 224 -13.89 5.72 6.99
C GLY A 224 -12.44 5.27 7.19
N THR A 225 -11.49 6.20 7.11
CA THR A 225 -10.07 5.95 7.38
C THR A 225 -9.83 5.52 8.82
N CYS A 226 -10.53 6.15 9.78
CA CYS A 226 -10.45 5.80 11.19
C CYS A 226 -10.99 4.39 11.48
N GLU A 227 -12.11 4.01 10.86
CA GLU A 227 -12.67 2.66 10.97
C GLU A 227 -11.70 1.62 10.38
N TRP A 228 -11.15 1.89 9.20
CA TRP A 228 -10.14 1.05 8.56
C TRP A 228 -8.84 0.94 9.39
N ALA A 229 -8.39 2.02 10.01
CA ALA A 229 -7.21 2.05 10.89
C ALA A 229 -7.48 1.50 12.31
N HIS A 230 -8.67 0.94 12.54
CA HIS A 230 -9.10 0.31 13.80
C HIS A 230 -9.19 1.29 14.99
N GLY A 231 -9.59 2.52 14.70
CA GLY A 231 -9.86 3.56 15.68
C GLY A 231 -8.62 4.38 16.06
N PRO A 232 -8.77 5.27 17.06
CA PRO A 232 -7.74 6.25 17.40
C PRO A 232 -6.43 5.67 17.92
N ALA A 233 -5.31 6.30 17.55
CA ALA A 233 -4.01 6.02 18.14
C ALA A 233 -3.88 6.52 19.59
N ASP A 234 -3.26 5.71 20.45
CA ASP A 234 -3.01 6.02 21.85
C ASP A 234 -1.62 6.63 22.03
N PHE A 235 -1.46 7.92 21.73
CA PHE A 235 -0.18 8.63 21.81
C PHE A 235 0.49 8.62 23.20
N SER A 236 -0.18 8.17 24.27
CA SER A 236 0.48 7.91 25.55
C SER A 236 1.49 6.75 25.50
N LYS A 237 1.38 5.88 24.48
CA LYS A 237 2.28 4.75 24.21
C LYS A 237 3.32 5.05 23.12
N ALA A 238 3.32 6.26 22.57
CA ALA A 238 4.31 6.68 21.59
C ALA A 238 5.73 6.72 22.20
N PRO A 239 6.80 6.60 21.39
CA PRO A 239 6.81 6.54 19.93
C PRO A 239 6.38 5.18 19.35
N PHE A 240 5.78 5.23 18.16
CA PHE A 240 5.48 4.06 17.34
C PHE A 240 6.39 4.07 16.11
N ASN A 241 7.16 3.00 15.93
CA ASN A 241 8.23 2.98 14.93
C ASN A 241 8.00 1.89 13.90
N MET A 242 7.85 2.30 12.64
CA MET A 242 8.10 1.41 11.50
C MET A 242 9.61 1.39 11.27
N ILE A 243 10.18 0.20 11.03
CA ILE A 243 11.61 0.04 10.76
C ILE A 243 11.80 -0.66 9.44
N VAL A 244 12.50 0.00 8.51
CA VAL A 244 12.88 -0.56 7.21
C VAL A 244 14.37 -0.88 7.24
N LYS A 245 14.70 -2.16 7.12
CA LYS A 245 16.08 -2.65 7.11
C LYS A 245 16.74 -2.45 5.76
N SER A 246 16.07 -2.86 4.69
CA SER A 246 16.63 -2.80 3.34
C SER A 246 15.53 -2.78 2.28
N VAL A 247 15.91 -2.26 1.12
CA VAL A 247 15.05 -2.16 -0.07
C VAL A 247 15.87 -2.61 -1.27
N THR A 248 15.33 -3.48 -2.10
CA THR A 248 15.88 -3.79 -3.43
C THR A 248 14.85 -3.42 -4.48
N ILE A 249 15.26 -2.61 -5.44
CA ILE A 249 14.44 -2.11 -6.55
C ILE A 249 15.07 -2.59 -7.84
N GLN A 250 14.32 -3.35 -8.63
CA GLN A 250 14.69 -3.78 -9.96
C GLN A 250 13.75 -3.13 -10.96
N ASP A 251 14.31 -2.31 -11.85
CA ASP A 251 13.64 -1.75 -13.01
C ASP A 251 13.68 -2.76 -14.15
N TYR A 252 12.52 -3.20 -14.63
CA TYR A 252 12.45 -4.02 -15.85
C TYR A 252 12.45 -3.16 -17.12
N GLY A 253 12.31 -1.85 -16.99
CA GLY A 253 12.45 -0.91 -18.09
C GLY A 253 13.90 -0.63 -18.46
N CYS A 254 14.08 0.32 -19.36
CA CYS A 254 15.39 0.62 -19.96
C CYS A 254 16.16 1.74 -19.22
N GLY A 255 15.58 2.32 -18.17
CA GLY A 255 16.12 3.46 -17.42
C GLY A 255 16.15 4.75 -18.25
N GLY A 256 17.15 5.60 -18.01
CA GLY A 256 17.27 6.91 -18.68
C GLY A 256 16.21 7.87 -18.18
N GLU A 257 15.48 8.52 -19.08
CA GLU A 257 14.33 9.36 -18.78
C GLU A 257 13.08 8.69 -19.34
N TYR A 258 12.04 8.54 -18.50
CA TYR A 258 10.72 8.07 -18.90
C TYR A 258 9.80 9.24 -19.21
N SER A 259 9.14 9.24 -20.36
CA SER A 259 8.23 10.31 -20.77
C SER A 259 6.95 9.75 -21.37
N TYR A 260 5.85 10.48 -21.22
CA TYR A 260 4.56 10.15 -21.80
C TYR A 260 4.45 10.79 -23.19
N SER A 261 4.35 9.99 -24.25
CA SER A 261 4.23 10.51 -25.62
C SER A 261 2.83 11.05 -25.94
N ASP A 262 1.82 10.72 -25.12
CA ASP A 262 0.45 11.19 -25.22
C ASP A 262 -0.22 11.20 -23.82
N MET A 263 -1.49 11.61 -23.77
CA MET A 263 -2.27 11.75 -22.53
C MET A 263 -3.08 10.49 -22.16
N SER A 264 -2.79 9.33 -22.76
CA SER A 264 -3.59 8.12 -22.53
C SER A 264 -3.35 7.46 -21.15
N GLY A 265 -2.18 7.70 -20.54
CA GLY A 265 -1.70 6.95 -19.38
C GLY A 265 -1.50 5.45 -19.67
N SER A 266 -1.33 5.08 -20.95
CA SER A 266 -1.11 3.70 -21.38
C SER A 266 0.38 3.38 -21.36
N TRP A 267 0.78 2.17 -20.99
CA TRP A 267 2.20 1.79 -20.97
C TRP A 267 2.89 1.93 -22.34
N GLN A 268 2.13 1.81 -23.43
CA GLN A 268 2.60 1.97 -24.81
C GLN A 268 3.01 3.41 -25.15
N SER A 269 2.48 4.40 -24.44
CA SER A 269 2.86 5.80 -24.62
C SER A 269 4.18 6.14 -23.93
N ILE A 270 4.69 5.26 -23.05
CA ILE A 270 5.92 5.49 -22.32
C ILE A 270 7.11 5.34 -23.27
N LYS A 271 7.93 6.39 -23.33
CA LYS A 271 9.22 6.43 -24.03
C LYS A 271 10.34 6.48 -23.02
N SER A 272 11.41 5.75 -23.30
CA SER A 272 12.64 5.74 -22.51
C SER A 272 13.80 6.24 -23.35
N THR A 273 14.66 7.07 -22.78
CA THR A 273 15.95 7.45 -23.40
C THR A 273 17.09 6.49 -23.05
N GLY A 274 16.83 5.52 -22.16
CA GLY A 274 17.80 4.55 -21.71
C GLY A 274 18.07 3.43 -22.72
N LYS A 275 19.02 2.54 -22.38
CA LYS A 275 19.39 1.40 -23.22
C LYS A 275 18.97 0.11 -22.52
N CYS A 276 18.02 -0.60 -23.14
CA CYS A 276 17.57 -1.88 -22.64
C CYS A 276 18.70 -2.93 -22.75
N ASP A 277 18.88 -3.76 -21.72
CA ASP A 277 19.83 -4.89 -21.73
C ASP A 277 19.30 -6.13 -22.48
N GLY A 278 18.22 -5.96 -23.26
CA GLY A 278 17.50 -7.04 -23.93
C GLY A 278 16.51 -7.80 -23.04
N LYS A 279 16.33 -7.42 -21.76
CA LYS A 279 15.31 -8.00 -20.86
C LYS A 279 14.05 -7.15 -20.72
N ALA A 280 14.10 -5.88 -21.11
CA ALA A 280 12.95 -5.00 -21.10
C ALA A 280 11.94 -5.42 -22.16
N ASN A 281 11.00 -6.29 -21.80
CA ASN A 281 9.92 -6.68 -22.68
C ASN A 281 8.78 -5.65 -22.56
N LEU A 282 9.05 -4.44 -23.05
CA LEU A 282 8.01 -3.43 -23.32
C LEU A 282 7.30 -3.72 -24.65
N GLU A 283 7.49 -4.89 -25.27
CA GLU A 283 6.85 -5.26 -26.54
C GLU A 283 6.14 -6.61 -26.41
N VAL A 284 5.03 -6.64 -25.65
CA VAL A 284 3.97 -7.63 -25.93
C VAL A 284 2.70 -6.88 -26.27
N ALA A 285 2.65 -6.37 -27.50
CA ALA A 285 1.38 -6.07 -28.14
C ALA A 285 0.74 -7.39 -28.59
N PRO A 286 -0.51 -7.71 -28.26
CA PRO A 286 -1.29 -8.57 -29.14
C PRO A 286 -1.48 -7.77 -30.41
N SER A 287 -0.77 -8.15 -31.48
CA SER A 287 -1.07 -7.67 -32.81
C SER A 287 -2.56 -7.95 -33.04
N ALA A 288 -3.36 -6.89 -33.17
CA ALA A 288 -4.71 -6.96 -33.69
C ALA A 288 -4.63 -7.30 -35.19
N THR A 289 -4.14 -8.50 -35.53
CA THR A 289 -4.38 -9.07 -36.83
C THR A 289 -5.84 -9.48 -36.85
N SER A 290 -6.64 -8.68 -37.56
CA SER A 290 -7.97 -9.04 -38.02
C SER A 290 -7.94 -10.49 -38.50
N ALA A 291 -8.57 -11.38 -37.73
CA ALA A 291 -8.82 -12.75 -38.14
C ALA A 291 -9.80 -12.69 -39.31
N LYS A 292 -9.25 -12.69 -40.52
CA LYS A 292 -10.00 -12.89 -41.75
C LYS A 292 -10.60 -14.29 -41.68
N ILE A 293 -11.91 -14.36 -41.45
CA ILE A 293 -12.70 -15.58 -41.51
C ILE A 293 -12.48 -16.22 -42.90
N PRO A 294 -11.96 -17.46 -43.01
CA PRO A 294 -11.98 -18.18 -44.27
C PRO A 294 -13.41 -18.67 -44.53
N GLN A 295 -14.04 -18.07 -45.53
CA GLN A 295 -15.28 -18.52 -46.14
C GLN A 295 -15.10 -19.96 -46.68
N LEU A 296 -15.71 -20.95 -46.01
CA LEU A 296 -15.83 -22.30 -46.56
C LEU A 296 -16.82 -22.28 -47.74
N THR A 297 -16.30 -22.58 -48.93
CA THR A 297 -17.11 -22.97 -50.08
C THR A 297 -17.32 -24.48 -50.04
N ALA A 298 -18.58 -24.88 -50.20
CA ALA A 298 -18.99 -26.27 -50.28
C ALA A 298 -18.60 -26.89 -51.63
N GLY A 299 -18.09 -28.12 -51.58
CA GLY A 299 -17.89 -28.98 -52.75
C GLY A 299 -17.60 -30.41 -52.30
N ALA A 300 -18.53 -31.32 -52.59
CA ALA A 300 -18.55 -32.77 -52.33
C ALA A 300 -17.27 -33.50 -52.82
N ASN A 301 -16.88 -34.71 -52.37
CA ASN A 301 -17.67 -35.94 -52.23
C ASN A 301 -16.81 -37.06 -51.55
N VAL A 302 -17.44 -37.86 -50.64
CA VAL A 302 -17.39 -39.35 -50.46
C VAL A 302 -15.99 -40.02 -50.30
N SER A 303 -15.67 -40.80 -49.24
CA SER A 303 -16.33 -42.06 -48.85
C SER A 303 -15.86 -42.64 -47.49
N SER A 304 -16.84 -43.14 -46.71
CA SER A 304 -16.88 -44.38 -45.91
C SER A 304 -15.75 -44.79 -44.94
N GLY A 305 -16.08 -44.77 -43.64
CA GLY A 305 -15.54 -45.65 -42.60
C GLY A 305 -16.37 -45.57 -41.30
N LYS A 306 -17.10 -46.63 -40.93
CA LYS A 306 -17.98 -46.73 -39.74
C LYS A 306 -17.16 -46.83 -38.42
N PRO A 307 -17.78 -46.58 -37.24
CA PRO A 307 -17.08 -46.40 -35.97
C PRO A 307 -17.06 -47.69 -35.12
N GLU A 308 -16.12 -47.76 -34.18
CA GLU A 308 -16.15 -48.72 -33.08
C GLU A 308 -15.81 -48.02 -31.75
N SER A 309 -16.71 -48.18 -30.79
CA SER A 309 -16.55 -47.83 -29.37
C SER A 309 -16.32 -49.15 -28.62
N PRO A 310 -15.65 -49.14 -27.45
CA PRO A 310 -16.45 -49.46 -26.27
C PRO A 310 -16.09 -48.68 -24.99
N SER A 311 -17.17 -48.26 -24.33
CA SER A 311 -17.54 -48.33 -22.90
C SER A 311 -16.57 -48.95 -21.87
N GLY A 312 -16.57 -48.39 -20.65
CA GLY A 312 -16.18 -49.12 -19.45
C GLY A 312 -15.94 -48.27 -18.19
N ALA A 313 -17.00 -48.02 -17.42
CA ALA A 313 -16.92 -47.71 -15.97
C ALA A 313 -17.11 -49.01 -15.16
N PRO A 314 -16.66 -49.05 -13.90
CA PRO A 314 -17.55 -49.62 -12.88
C PRO A 314 -17.54 -48.86 -11.53
N THR A 315 -18.68 -49.00 -10.84
CA THR A 315 -19.02 -48.48 -9.50
C THR A 315 -19.00 -49.64 -8.45
N PRO A 316 -19.40 -49.46 -7.18
CA PRO A 316 -18.57 -49.71 -5.99
C PRO A 316 -18.92 -50.99 -5.20
N THR A 317 -18.10 -51.34 -4.20
CA THR A 317 -18.47 -52.30 -3.13
C THR A 317 -17.86 -51.88 -1.77
N GLY A 318 -18.70 -51.72 -0.74
CA GLY A 318 -18.35 -52.00 0.67
C GLY A 318 -18.66 -53.47 0.99
N PRO A 319 -18.66 -53.99 2.25
CA PRO A 319 -18.95 -53.29 3.52
C PRO A 319 -18.18 -53.76 4.80
N GLY A 320 -18.47 -53.12 5.95
CA GLY A 320 -18.32 -53.66 7.33
C GLY A 320 -17.05 -53.24 8.10
N GLY A 321 -17.06 -52.86 9.40
CA GLY A 321 -18.12 -52.73 10.39
C GLY A 321 -17.57 -52.28 11.78
N ILE A 322 -18.40 -51.50 12.49
CA ILE A 322 -18.85 -51.55 13.91
C ILE A 322 -17.88 -51.63 15.14
N PHE A 323 -18.31 -50.89 16.19
CA PHE A 323 -18.03 -50.90 17.65
C PHE A 323 -16.77 -50.17 18.15
N ALA A 324 -16.73 -49.39 19.24
CA ALA A 324 -17.64 -49.02 20.35
C ALA A 324 -17.09 -47.70 20.99
N THR A 325 -17.91 -46.71 21.39
CA THR A 325 -18.37 -46.42 22.78
C THR A 325 -17.21 -46.32 23.82
N ALA A 326 -17.09 -45.33 24.70
CA ALA A 326 -18.10 -44.64 25.51
C ALA A 326 -17.52 -43.44 26.31
N THR A 327 -18.41 -42.50 26.68
CA THR A 327 -18.58 -41.81 28.01
C THR A 327 -17.40 -41.05 28.65
N GLY A 328 -17.53 -39.92 29.35
CA GLY A 328 -18.62 -39.12 29.94
C GLY A 328 -17.94 -37.93 30.67
N ALA A 329 -18.47 -36.70 30.65
CA ALA A 329 -19.43 -36.10 31.59
C ALA A 329 -18.85 -35.57 32.94
N ASN A 330 -19.41 -34.41 33.34
CA ASN A 330 -19.30 -33.65 34.61
C ASN A 330 -18.05 -32.76 34.78
N GLY A 331 -18.11 -31.47 35.17
CA GLY A 331 -19.19 -30.65 35.75
C GLY A 331 -18.90 -30.35 37.23
N SER A 332 -18.59 -29.08 37.58
CA SER A 332 -18.83 -28.46 38.91
C SER A 332 -18.16 -27.07 39.08
N THR A 333 -18.98 -26.04 39.32
CA THR A 333 -18.75 -24.91 40.28
C THR A 333 -19.03 -25.42 41.71
N PRO A 334 -18.76 -24.73 42.87
CA PRO A 334 -18.96 -23.27 43.13
C PRO A 334 -18.10 -22.58 44.25
N THR A 335 -18.49 -21.33 44.58
CA THR A 335 -18.25 -20.50 45.82
C THR A 335 -16.85 -19.91 46.06
N GLY A 336 -16.61 -18.71 46.61
CA GLY A 336 -17.38 -17.59 47.21
C GLY A 336 -16.36 -16.52 47.73
N ALA A 337 -16.60 -15.21 47.58
CA ALA A 337 -17.03 -14.24 48.60
C ALA A 337 -15.93 -13.30 49.18
N ASN A 338 -16.37 -12.06 49.51
CA ASN A 338 -15.71 -10.90 50.18
C ASN A 338 -14.83 -9.97 49.32
N GLY A 339 -14.92 -8.63 49.35
CA GLY A 339 -15.72 -7.69 50.16
C GLY A 339 -15.01 -6.32 50.26
N THR A 340 -15.66 -5.27 49.76
CA THR A 340 -15.76 -3.85 50.26
C THR A 340 -14.56 -3.02 50.78
N GLY A 341 -14.50 -1.75 50.35
CA GLY A 341 -14.00 -0.58 51.12
C GLY A 341 -13.11 0.39 50.29
N LEU A 342 -13.61 1.42 49.61
CA LEU A 342 -13.92 2.81 50.06
C LEU A 342 -12.75 3.66 50.61
N LEU A 343 -12.60 4.83 49.96
CA LEU A 343 -12.28 6.19 50.44
C LEU A 343 -10.86 6.80 50.28
N SER A 344 -10.90 7.96 49.61
CA SER A 344 -10.34 9.27 49.96
C SER A 344 -9.02 9.76 49.34
N SER A 345 -9.16 10.80 48.50
CA SER A 345 -8.17 11.86 48.19
C SER A 345 -7.81 12.68 49.43
N PRO A 346 -6.74 13.51 49.39
CA PRO A 346 -6.93 14.90 48.92
C PRO A 346 -5.75 15.54 48.17
N ARG A 347 -6.07 16.66 47.51
CA ARG A 347 -5.20 17.69 46.89
C ARG A 347 -4.71 18.70 47.96
N PRO A 348 -3.63 19.47 47.72
CA PRO A 348 -3.72 20.96 47.55
C PRO A 348 -2.77 21.50 46.43
N THR A 349 -3.16 22.36 45.47
CA THR A 349 -3.25 23.86 45.39
C THR A 349 -1.94 24.67 45.39
N GLY A 350 -1.78 25.56 44.38
CA GLY A 350 -0.88 26.74 44.37
C GLY A 350 -0.39 27.14 42.94
N THR A 351 -1.14 27.88 42.11
CA THR A 351 -1.10 29.34 41.77
C THR A 351 0.17 29.99 41.17
N ALA A 352 -0.02 30.51 39.93
CA ALA A 352 0.33 31.83 39.36
C ALA A 352 1.79 32.24 39.00
N GLY A 353 1.96 32.80 37.79
CA GLY A 353 3.08 33.69 37.43
C GLY A 353 3.28 33.90 35.91
N SER A 354 2.70 34.97 35.35
CA SER A 354 2.98 35.50 34.00
C SER A 354 4.34 36.20 33.91
N SER A 355 4.98 36.19 32.73
CA SER A 355 5.61 37.39 32.11
C SER A 355 6.21 37.09 30.72
N ALA A 356 5.88 37.93 29.74
CA ALA A 356 6.60 38.11 28.49
C ALA A 356 7.89 38.92 28.72
N PRO A 357 8.81 38.96 27.73
CA PRO A 357 8.97 40.24 27.03
C PRO A 357 9.21 40.14 25.51
N THR A 358 9.15 41.33 24.93
CA THR A 358 9.09 41.76 23.54
C THR A 358 10.44 41.73 22.80
N ALA A 359 10.33 41.75 21.47
CA ALA A 359 11.34 41.72 20.41
C ALA A 359 12.48 42.75 20.43
N THR A 360 13.57 42.40 19.75
CA THR A 360 14.40 43.33 18.95
C THR A 360 14.92 42.67 17.68
N SER A 361 14.78 43.40 16.58
CA SER A 361 15.20 43.14 15.22
C SER A 361 16.66 43.55 14.96
N ALA A 362 17.38 42.80 14.11
CA ALA A 362 18.51 43.31 13.33
C ALA A 362 18.61 42.57 11.99
N SER A 363 18.92 43.33 10.95
CA SER A 363 18.80 43.00 9.52
C SER A 363 20.17 42.78 8.86
N ALA A 364 20.15 42.04 7.75
CA ALA A 364 20.91 42.23 6.49
C ALA A 364 21.85 41.08 6.09
N GLY A 365 21.66 40.55 4.87
CA GLY A 365 22.60 39.62 4.25
C GLY A 365 22.09 38.84 3.03
N ASN A 366 21.72 39.55 1.97
CA ASN A 366 21.28 39.14 0.64
C ASN A 366 21.90 37.83 0.04
N SER A 367 21.06 36.86 -0.37
CA SER A 367 21.36 35.93 -1.48
C SER A 367 20.08 35.26 -2.03
N SER A 368 19.87 35.39 -3.36
CA SER A 368 19.01 34.64 -4.29
C SER A 368 17.68 34.03 -3.80
N LYS A 369 16.56 34.64 -4.23
CA LYS A 369 15.16 34.27 -3.95
C LYS A 369 14.75 32.87 -4.47
N PRO A 370 14.11 32.02 -3.65
CA PRO A 370 13.02 31.14 -4.09
C PRO A 370 11.66 31.86 -3.92
N ALA A 371 10.63 31.38 -4.61
CA ALA A 371 9.31 32.01 -4.68
C ALA A 371 8.69 32.26 -3.28
N LYS A 372 8.09 33.44 -3.09
CA LYS A 372 7.40 33.81 -1.84
C LYS A 372 6.01 33.22 -1.83
N TYR A 373 5.75 32.31 -0.89
CA TYR A 373 4.42 31.96 -0.42
C TYR A 373 3.82 33.12 0.40
N GLY A 374 2.50 33.28 0.35
CA GLY A 374 1.78 34.40 0.96
C GLY A 374 1.56 34.19 2.45
N ALA A 375 1.16 35.24 3.19
CA ALA A 375 0.93 35.20 4.64
C ALA A 375 -0.17 34.21 5.10
N ILE A 376 -0.91 33.61 4.17
CA ILE A 376 -1.91 32.56 4.43
C ILE A 376 -1.24 31.18 4.54
N ASP A 377 -0.10 30.97 3.88
CA ASP A 377 0.61 29.67 3.85
C ASP A 377 1.38 29.37 5.15
N VAL A 378 1.73 30.41 5.92
CA VAL A 378 2.45 30.28 7.20
C VAL A 378 1.54 29.84 8.35
N ALA A 379 0.22 30.09 8.26
CA ALA A 379 -0.74 29.69 9.28
C ALA A 379 -1.16 28.21 9.17
N VAL A 380 -1.05 27.62 7.97
CA VAL A 380 -1.38 26.20 7.71
C VAL A 380 -0.25 25.27 8.21
N MET A 381 1.00 25.75 8.21
CA MET A 381 2.16 25.02 8.72
C MET A 381 2.20 24.87 10.25
N ALA A 382 1.53 25.76 11.00
CA ALA A 382 1.61 25.80 12.47
C ALA A 382 0.58 24.89 13.18
N LEU A 383 -0.32 24.24 12.44
CA LEU A 383 -1.40 23.41 13.01
C LEU A 383 -1.30 21.91 12.66
N GLY A 384 -0.24 21.50 11.95
CA GLY A 384 0.01 20.07 11.67
C GLY A 384 -1.16 19.34 11.01
N LEU A 385 -2.00 20.07 10.28
CA LEU A 385 -2.95 19.51 9.35
C LEU A 385 -2.19 19.36 8.04
N GLY A 386 -1.77 18.13 7.73
CA GLY A 386 -1.21 17.79 6.43
C GLY A 386 -2.12 18.29 5.31
N LEU A 387 -1.52 18.58 4.14
CA LEU A 387 -2.10 19.16 2.93
C LEU A 387 -3.32 18.44 2.31
N GLY A 388 -4.07 17.62 3.06
CA GLY A 388 -5.31 16.95 2.63
C GLY A 388 -6.53 17.87 2.48
N TYR A 389 -6.35 19.18 2.31
CA TYR A 389 -7.44 20.14 2.21
C TYR A 389 -7.25 21.16 1.08
N LEU A 390 -6.76 20.76 -0.08
CA LEU A 390 -6.83 21.65 -1.24
C LEU A 390 -6.87 20.95 -2.60
N VAL A 391 -7.73 19.95 -2.78
CA VAL A 391 -8.28 19.61 -4.11
C VAL A 391 -9.74 19.18 -3.94
N MET A 392 -10.64 20.16 -3.98
CA MET A 392 -11.99 20.05 -4.55
C MET A 392 -12.12 21.09 -5.64
#